data_AF-A0A8I1UQ91-F1
#
_entry.id   AF-A0A8I1UQ91-F1
#
_cell.length_a   1.000
_cell.length_b   1.000
_cell.length_c   1.000
_cell.angle_alpha   90.00
_cell.angle_beta   90.00
_cell.angle_gamma   90.00
#
_symmetry.space_group_name_H-M   'P 1'
#
loop_
_entity.id
_entity.type
_entity.pdbx_description
1 polymer ?
#
loop_
_entity_poly.entity_id
_entity_poly.type
_entity_poly.pdbx_seq_one_letter_code
_entity_poly.pdbx_strand_id
1 'polypeptide(L)'
;MSDIAKAVLGSFTAEQRKKPPSRTEIYTFVADAVEVVVGELRNQTKALNARLDDLEKNGARFRGVYQRAAAYRRGDQVTHKSSLWTALGDVPEGTVPGDDPAQWQLAAKGVS
;
A
#
# COMPACT_ATOMS: atom_id res chain seq x y z
N MET A 1 23.03 -12.44 11.17
CA MET A 1 21.88 -12.77 12.03
C MET A 1 20.76 -11.79 11.70
N SER A 2 19.55 -12.26 11.34
CA SER A 2 18.41 -11.36 11.10
C SER A 2 18.00 -10.64 12.39
N ASP A 3 17.33 -9.50 12.28
CA ASP A 3 16.95 -8.69 13.44
C ASP A 3 16.00 -9.44 14.40
N ILE A 4 15.24 -10.40 13.87
CA ILE A 4 14.41 -11.33 14.65
C ILE A 4 15.28 -12.22 15.56
N ALA A 5 16.38 -12.77 15.03
CA ALA A 5 17.29 -13.59 15.84
C ALA A 5 17.94 -12.77 16.97
N LYS A 6 18.22 -11.49 16.74
CA LYS A 6 18.74 -10.59 17.80
C LYS A 6 17.68 -10.26 18.85
N ALA A 7 16.44 -10.00 18.43
CA ALA A 7 15.32 -9.74 19.34
C ALA A 7 15.05 -10.95 20.26
N VAL A 8 15.02 -12.14 19.68
CA VAL A 8 14.80 -13.41 20.41
C VAL A 8 15.99 -13.74 21.32
N LEU A 9 17.24 -13.49 20.91
CA LEU A 9 18.40 -13.73 21.78
C LEU A 9 18.55 -12.66 22.87
N GLY A 10 18.02 -11.46 22.63
CA GLY A 10 18.06 -10.32 23.55
C GLY A 10 17.07 -10.41 24.71
N SER A 11 16.03 -11.24 24.60
CA SER A 11 15.05 -11.47 25.68
C SER A 11 15.58 -12.39 26.79
N PHE A 12 16.80 -12.90 26.68
CA PHE A 12 17.41 -13.80 27.67
C PHE A 12 18.43 -13.11 28.56
N THR A 13 18.36 -13.40 29.86
CA THR A 13 19.41 -13.07 30.81
C THR A 13 20.66 -13.94 30.58
N ALA A 14 21.84 -13.44 30.95
CA ALA A 14 23.10 -14.17 30.77
C ALA A 14 23.16 -15.51 31.52
N GLU A 15 22.38 -15.65 32.60
CA GLU A 15 22.34 -16.86 33.44
C GLU A 15 21.48 -17.97 32.83
N GLN A 16 20.41 -17.62 32.11
CA GLN A 16 19.60 -18.56 31.33
C GLN A 16 20.36 -19.20 30.16
N ARG A 17 21.54 -18.66 29.79
CA ARG A 17 22.40 -19.21 28.73
C ARG A 17 23.35 -20.32 29.19
N LYS A 18 23.53 -20.54 30.50
CA LYS A 18 24.56 -21.44 31.06
C LYS A 18 24.09 -22.86 31.39
N LYS A 19 22.79 -23.10 31.58
CA LYS A 19 22.22 -24.41 31.95
C LYS A 19 21.33 -24.95 30.82
N PRO A 20 21.41 -26.26 30.47
CA PRO A 20 20.51 -26.82 29.47
C PRO A 20 19.05 -26.70 29.95
N PRO A 21 18.17 -26.06 29.17
CA PRO A 21 16.77 -25.89 29.54
C PRO A 21 16.03 -27.23 29.56
N SER A 22 15.05 -27.34 30.44
CA SER A 22 14.12 -28.46 30.47
C SER A 22 13.23 -28.47 29.23
N ARG A 23 12.63 -29.63 28.94
CA ARG A 23 11.72 -29.81 27.80
C ARG A 23 10.57 -28.80 27.79
N THR A 24 10.00 -28.48 28.96
CA THR A 24 8.94 -27.49 29.09
C THR A 24 9.42 -26.08 28.76
N GLU A 25 10.60 -25.68 29.26
CA GLU A 25 11.20 -24.39 28.97
C GLU A 25 11.50 -24.22 27.47
N ILE A 26 11.89 -25.30 26.78
CA ILE A 26 12.07 -25.30 25.32
C ILE A 26 10.74 -25.05 24.60
N TYR A 27 9.65 -25.72 25.01
CA TYR A 27 8.34 -25.51 24.38
C TYR A 27 7.80 -24.11 24.61
N THR A 28 7.92 -23.59 25.84
CA THR A 28 7.52 -22.21 26.15
C THR A 28 8.33 -21.24 25.31
N PHE A 29 9.65 -21.44 25.22
CA PHE A 29 10.50 -20.60 24.38
C PHE A 29 10.08 -20.60 22.90
N VAL A 30 9.84 -21.78 22.34
CA VAL A 30 9.39 -21.90 20.95
C VAL A 30 8.03 -21.23 20.77
N ALA A 31 7.10 -21.39 21.71
CA ALA A 31 5.80 -20.75 21.66
C ALA A 31 5.91 -19.21 21.68
N ASP A 32 6.71 -18.65 22.61
CA ASP A 32 6.94 -17.21 22.72
C ASP A 32 7.62 -16.65 21.46
N ALA A 33 8.62 -17.36 20.92
CA ALA A 33 9.30 -16.96 19.69
C ALA A 33 8.35 -16.98 18.48
N VAL A 34 7.49 -18.00 18.38
CA VAL A 34 6.45 -18.07 17.35
C VAL A 34 5.46 -16.93 17.51
N GLU A 35 5.03 -16.62 18.73
CA GLU A 35 4.08 -15.53 18.98
C GLU A 35 4.67 -14.17 18.58
N VAL A 36 5.93 -13.91 18.91
CA VAL A 36 6.64 -12.69 18.49
C VAL A 36 6.70 -12.58 16.96
N VAL A 37 7.13 -13.64 16.28
CA VAL A 37 7.26 -13.63 14.81
C VAL A 37 5.89 -13.48 14.13
N VAL A 38 4.88 -14.21 14.61
CA VAL A 38 3.52 -14.13 14.07
C VAL A 38 2.91 -12.75 14.36
N GLY A 39 3.16 -12.18 15.52
CA GLY A 39 2.74 -10.82 15.87
C GLY A 39 3.31 -9.78 14.92
N GLU A 40 4.61 -9.85 14.65
CA GLU A 40 5.28 -8.96 13.70
C GLU A 40 4.74 -9.13 12.27
N LEU A 41 4.57 -10.37 11.79
CA LEU A 41 3.99 -10.63 10.47
C LEU A 41 2.55 -10.10 10.35
N ARG A 42 1.74 -10.21 11.41
CA ARG A 42 0.38 -9.63 11.44
C ARG A 42 0.45 -8.10 11.34
N ASN A 43 1.36 -7.46 12.07
CA ASN A 43 1.54 -6.00 12.01
C ASN A 43 1.97 -5.55 10.60
N GLN A 44 2.93 -6.25 9.99
CA GLN A 44 3.37 -5.97 8.63
C GLN A 44 2.25 -6.16 7.61
N THR A 45 1.47 -7.24 7.72
CA THR A 45 0.32 -7.50 6.84
C THR A 45 -0.71 -6.39 6.95
N LYS A 46 -1.04 -5.96 8.18
CA LYS A 46 -1.96 -4.85 8.43
C LYS A 46 -1.45 -3.54 7.81
N ALA A 47 -0.17 -3.25 7.97
CA ALA A 47 0.45 -2.05 7.41
C ALA A 47 0.46 -2.06 5.88
N LEU A 48 0.74 -3.21 5.25
CA LEU A 48 0.69 -3.36 3.80
C LEU A 48 -0.73 -3.19 3.26
N ASN A 49 -1.73 -3.80 3.89
CA ASN A 49 -3.11 -3.66 3.47
C ASN A 49 -3.58 -2.20 3.54
N ALA A 50 -3.23 -1.48 4.61
CA ALA A 50 -3.56 -0.05 4.73
C ALA A 50 -2.92 0.79 3.61
N ARG A 51 -1.69 0.46 3.21
CA ARG A 51 -1.02 1.14 2.08
C ARG A 51 -1.66 0.80 0.74
N LEU A 52 -2.10 -0.45 0.55
CA LEU A 52 -2.81 -0.86 -0.65
C LEU A 52 -4.15 -0.13 -0.79
N ASP A 53 -4.93 -0.06 0.30
CA ASP A 53 -6.20 0.67 0.31
C ASP A 53 -6.03 2.15 -0.08
N ASP A 54 -4.95 2.79 0.37
CA ASP A 54 -4.63 4.17 0.01
C ASP A 54 -4.29 4.31 -1.48
N LEU A 55 -3.46 3.39 -2.00
CA LEU A 55 -3.11 3.36 -3.42
C LEU A 55 -4.30 3.04 -4.33
N GLU A 56 -5.21 2.17 -3.93
CA GLU A 56 -6.39 1.84 -4.72
C GLU A 56 -7.39 3.01 -4.78
N LYS A 57 -7.54 3.73 -3.66
CA LYS A 57 -8.38 4.94 -3.59
C LYS A 57 -7.81 6.07 -4.44
N ASN A 58 -6.50 6.31 -4.35
CA ASN A 58 -5.84 7.49 -4.92
C ASN A 58 -5.06 7.22 -6.21
N GLY A 59 -4.99 5.98 -6.66
CA GLY A 59 -4.16 5.54 -7.78
C GLY A 59 -4.66 6.00 -9.15
N ALA A 60 -3.74 6.04 -10.11
CA ALA A 60 -4.03 6.36 -11.49
C ALA A 60 -4.80 5.20 -12.16
N ARG A 61 -6.00 5.48 -12.69
CA ARG A 61 -6.84 4.48 -13.38
C ARG A 61 -7.09 4.92 -14.81
N PHE A 62 -6.50 4.22 -15.78
CA PHE A 62 -6.74 4.55 -17.18
C PHE A 62 -8.13 4.09 -17.64
N ARG A 63 -8.95 5.02 -18.13
CA ARG A 63 -10.35 4.83 -18.55
C ARG A 63 -10.54 4.84 -20.08
N GLY A 64 -9.46 4.95 -20.85
CA GLY A 64 -9.51 5.02 -22.31
C GLY A 64 -9.75 6.43 -22.84
N VAL A 65 -10.48 6.55 -23.95
CA VAL A 65 -10.82 7.85 -24.55
C VAL A 65 -11.94 8.52 -23.75
N TYR A 66 -11.87 9.84 -23.59
CA TYR A 66 -12.93 10.62 -22.94
C TYR A 66 -14.30 10.37 -23.59
N GLN A 67 -15.32 10.18 -22.75
CA GLN A 67 -16.72 10.02 -23.15
C GLN A 67 -17.58 11.04 -22.40
N ARG A 68 -18.41 11.78 -23.13
CA ARG A 68 -19.26 12.84 -22.56
C ARG A 68 -20.26 12.33 -21.52
N ALA A 69 -20.78 11.11 -21.70
CA ALA A 69 -21.77 10.51 -20.82
C ALA A 69 -21.16 9.73 -19.64
N ALA A 70 -19.85 9.82 -19.41
CA ALA A 70 -19.18 9.15 -18.32
C ALA A 70 -18.81 10.14 -17.20
N ALA A 71 -19.05 9.75 -15.96
CA ALA A 71 -18.48 10.41 -14.79
C ALA A 71 -17.10 9.82 -14.48
N TYR A 72 -16.19 10.65 -13.98
CA TYR A 72 -14.83 10.25 -13.61
C TYR A 72 -14.56 10.58 -12.15
N ARG A 73 -13.69 9.79 -11.51
CA ARG A 73 -13.26 10.03 -10.13
C ARG A 73 -11.80 10.46 -10.08
N ARG A 74 -11.39 11.03 -8.95
CA ARG A 74 -9.99 11.42 -8.72
C ARG A 74 -9.02 10.29 -9.08
N GLY A 75 -8.00 10.61 -9.87
CA GLY A 75 -7.01 9.64 -10.36
C GLY A 75 -7.41 8.92 -11.65
N ASP A 76 -8.66 9.03 -12.12
CA ASP A 76 -9.02 8.52 -13.44
C ASP A 76 -8.26 9.29 -14.53
N GLN A 77 -7.80 8.56 -15.55
CA GLN A 77 -7.04 9.10 -16.66
C GLN A 77 -7.73 8.81 -17.98
N VAL A 78 -7.84 9.81 -18.85
CA VAL A 78 -8.45 9.69 -20.18
C VAL A 78 -7.59 10.31 -21.25
N THR A 79 -7.72 9.81 -22.48
CA THR A 79 -7.18 10.49 -23.66
C THR A 79 -8.23 11.42 -24.27
N HIS A 80 -7.82 12.66 -24.55
CA HIS A 80 -8.63 13.66 -25.25
C HIS A 80 -7.73 14.59 -26.06
N LYS A 81 -8.05 14.79 -27.34
CA LYS A 81 -7.24 15.58 -28.29
C LYS A 81 -5.75 15.19 -28.28
N SER A 82 -5.50 13.88 -28.45
CA SER A 82 -4.18 13.24 -28.42
C SER A 82 -3.40 13.35 -27.10
N SER A 83 -3.94 14.00 -26.07
CA SER A 83 -3.25 14.19 -24.79
C SER A 83 -3.87 13.33 -23.69
N LEU A 84 -3.06 12.95 -22.70
CA LEU A 84 -3.49 12.25 -21.50
C LEU A 84 -3.83 13.26 -20.41
N TRP A 85 -5.01 13.11 -19.83
CA TRP A 85 -5.53 13.97 -18.77
C TRP A 85 -5.84 13.14 -17.53
N THR A 86 -5.58 13.69 -16.35
CA THR A 86 -5.89 13.08 -15.05
C THR A 86 -6.98 13.91 -14.35
N ALA A 87 -8.02 13.25 -13.85
CA ALA A 87 -9.04 13.84 -13.02
C ALA A 87 -8.50 14.17 -11.63
N LEU A 88 -8.69 15.42 -11.18
CA LEU A 88 -8.22 15.91 -9.88
C LEU A 88 -9.22 15.63 -8.74
N GLY A 89 -10.48 15.37 -9.09
CA GLY A 89 -11.59 15.14 -8.17
C GLY A 89 -12.67 14.27 -8.82
N ASP A 90 -13.87 14.30 -8.25
CA ASP A 90 -15.05 13.74 -8.90
C ASP A 90 -15.52 14.71 -10.00
N VAL A 91 -15.37 14.27 -11.25
CA VAL A 91 -15.70 15.03 -12.45
C VAL A 91 -17.09 14.62 -12.92
N PRO A 92 -18.07 15.56 -12.95
CA PRO A 92 -19.41 15.25 -13.43
C PRO A 92 -19.43 14.97 -14.93
N GLU A 93 -20.47 14.27 -15.39
CA GLU A 93 -20.70 14.00 -16.80
C GLU A 93 -20.72 15.31 -17.61
N GLY A 94 -20.18 15.25 -18.82
CA GLY A 94 -20.13 16.39 -19.73
C GLY A 94 -18.97 17.37 -19.50
N THR A 95 -18.22 17.27 -18.40
CA THR A 95 -17.03 18.11 -18.17
C THR A 95 -15.87 17.63 -19.02
N VAL A 96 -15.46 18.44 -19.99
CA VAL A 96 -14.48 18.06 -21.01
C VAL A 96 -13.05 18.31 -20.51
N PRO A 97 -12.11 17.37 -20.72
CA PRO A 97 -10.70 17.58 -20.40
C PRO A 97 -10.10 18.76 -21.17
N GLY A 98 -9.53 19.71 -20.42
CA GLY A 98 -8.95 20.95 -20.94
C GLY A 98 -9.83 22.19 -20.80
N ASP A 99 -11.13 22.03 -20.54
CA ASP A 99 -12.05 23.16 -20.37
C ASP A 99 -12.11 23.65 -18.91
N ASP A 100 -11.92 22.74 -17.95
CA ASP A 100 -11.91 23.05 -16.52
C ASP A 100 -10.62 22.57 -15.83
N PRO A 101 -9.68 23.48 -15.51
CA PRO A 101 -8.42 23.14 -14.85
C PRO A 101 -8.59 22.74 -13.37
N ALA A 102 -9.74 23.02 -12.74
CA ALA A 102 -10.03 22.54 -11.39
C ALA A 102 -10.37 21.04 -11.39
N GLN A 103 -10.84 20.52 -12.51
CA GLN A 103 -11.28 19.13 -12.66
C GLN A 103 -10.24 18.26 -13.37
N TRP A 104 -9.50 18.83 -14.33
CA TRP A 104 -8.58 18.09 -15.19
C TRP A 104 -7.17 18.68 -15.19
N GLN A 105 -6.18 17.82 -15.00
CA GLN A 105 -4.77 18.14 -15.14
C GLN A 105 -4.20 17.44 -16.38
N LEU A 106 -3.47 18.19 -17.21
CA LEU A 106 -2.70 17.60 -18.31
C LEU A 106 -1.55 16.77 -17.73
N ALA A 107 -1.51 15.48 -18.04
CA ALA A 107 -0.51 14.53 -17.56
C ALA A 107 0.57 14.25 -18.61
N ALA A 108 0.18 14.10 -19.87
CA ALA A 108 1.10 13.99 -20.99
C ALA A 108 0.51 14.68 -22.22
N LYS A 109 1.30 15.56 -22.84
CA LYS A 109 0.91 16.22 -24.08
C LYS A 109 1.19 15.28 -25.25
N GLY A 110 0.17 15.03 -26.06
CA GLY A 110 0.36 14.34 -27.33
C GLY A 110 1.01 15.22 -28.37
N VAL A 111 1.70 14.59 -29.31
CA VAL A 111 2.11 15.25 -30.55
C VAL A 111 0.99 15.02 -31.55
N SER A 112 0.37 16.11 -32.01
CA SER A 112 -0.59 16.13 -33.10
C SER A 112 0.12 16.34 -34.43
#